data_AF-A0A4P7N9Q3-F1
#
_entry.id   AF-A0A4P7N9Q3-F1
#
_cell.length_a   1.000
_cell.length_b   1.000
_cell.length_c   1.000
_cell.angle_alpha   90.00
_cell.angle_beta   90.00
_cell.angle_gamma   90.00
#
_symmetry.space_group_name_H-M   'P 1'
#
loop_
_entity.id
_entity.type
_entity.pdbx_description
1 polymer ?
#
loop_
_entity_poly.entity_id
_entity_poly.type
_entity_poly.pdbx_seq_one_letter_code
_entity_poly.pdbx_strand_id
1 'polypeptide(L)'
;MRRTNNDRATPSPRSGAFARMPVRLPTTSSTPPTPTSTESTMPEKVSVLFCCLGNICRSTMAEGVFRDMTGKAPYKDRVGRVDSCGTGAYHTGDSPDDRTMATLEAHGITDYQHAARKVSLKDFDTFDYIFAMDRSNLSDLERLKRSKPDAKAKVMLFGEFSGTGKAEIVSDPYYGGHQGFEKAYEQAMRFSKNFLKDKFPEVEVESEN
;
A
#
# COMPACT_ATOMS: atom_id res chain seq x y z
N MET A 1 21.28 19.75 65.71
CA MET A 1 21.05 20.83 66.70
C MET A 1 19.93 21.72 66.16
N ARG A 2 18.77 21.77 66.84
CA ARG A 2 17.64 22.76 66.80
C ARG A 2 16.96 23.02 65.41
N ARG A 3 15.69 22.61 65.15
CA ARG A 3 14.37 23.22 65.51
C ARG A 3 14.39 24.77 65.36
N THR A 4 13.49 25.47 64.65
CA THR A 4 12.02 25.54 64.77
C THR A 4 11.37 26.37 63.63
N ASN A 5 10.08 26.10 63.37
CA ASN A 5 9.09 26.95 62.68
C ASN A 5 9.04 28.41 63.16
N ASN A 6 8.50 29.32 62.33
CA ASN A 6 7.49 30.28 62.81
C ASN A 6 6.59 30.84 61.70
N ASP A 7 5.29 30.63 61.85
CA ASP A 7 4.19 31.35 61.20
C ASP A 7 4.00 32.74 61.82
N ARG A 8 3.52 33.72 61.04
CA ARG A 8 2.59 34.73 61.57
C ARG A 8 1.79 35.45 60.49
N ALA A 9 0.51 35.62 60.76
CA ALA A 9 -0.52 36.15 59.88
C ALA A 9 -1.05 37.54 60.33
N THR A 10 -1.68 38.25 59.38
CA THR A 10 -2.72 39.32 59.47
C THR A 10 -2.29 40.76 59.85
N PRO A 11 -3.03 41.85 59.50
CA PRO A 11 -4.45 41.93 59.07
C PRO A 11 -4.82 42.89 57.88
N SER A 12 -6.11 42.82 57.49
CA SER A 12 -6.89 43.72 56.59
C SER A 12 -7.22 45.08 57.30
N PRO A 13 -7.91 46.12 56.71
CA PRO A 13 -9.27 46.06 56.12
C PRO A 13 -9.69 47.15 55.06
N ARG A 14 -10.99 47.09 54.68
CA ARG A 14 -11.91 48.12 54.09
C ARG A 14 -11.99 48.20 52.56
N SER A 15 -13.11 47.79 51.94
CA SER A 15 -14.47 48.37 51.92
C SER A 15 -14.62 49.51 50.91
N GLY A 16 -15.38 49.25 49.84
CA GLY A 16 -15.79 50.21 48.83
C GLY A 16 -16.77 49.56 47.86
N ALA A 17 -18.04 49.49 48.25
CA ALA A 17 -19.16 49.17 47.37
C ALA A 17 -19.34 50.30 46.34
N PHE A 18 -19.74 50.02 45.09
CA PHE A 18 -20.71 50.84 44.35
C PHE A 18 -21.23 50.15 43.07
N ALA A 19 -22.56 50.18 42.96
CA ALA A 19 -23.39 50.28 41.75
C ALA A 19 -23.41 49.15 40.70
N ARG A 20 -24.55 48.45 40.69
CA ARG A 20 -25.08 47.62 39.59
C ARG A 20 -25.58 48.52 38.46
N MET A 21 -25.23 48.21 37.22
CA MET A 21 -25.90 48.71 36.01
C MET A 21 -26.31 47.52 35.13
N PRO A 22 -27.50 47.54 34.49
CA PRO A 22 -27.97 46.43 33.66
C PRO A 22 -27.38 46.56 32.25
N VAL A 23 -26.50 45.64 31.87
CA VAL A 23 -26.06 45.54 30.48
C VAL A 23 -26.88 44.47 29.77
N ARG A 24 -27.60 44.96 28.77
CA ARG A 24 -28.59 44.34 27.91
C ARG A 24 -27.99 43.16 27.12
N LEU A 25 -28.64 42.00 27.19
CA LEU A 25 -28.34 40.82 26.36
C LEU A 25 -28.58 41.15 24.87
N PRO A 26 -27.62 40.90 23.97
CA PRO A 26 -27.90 40.86 22.55
C PRO A 26 -28.51 39.50 22.18
N THR A 27 -29.77 39.51 21.77
CA THR A 27 -30.39 38.42 21.00
C THR A 27 -29.91 38.50 19.56
N THR A 28 -29.09 37.55 19.12
CA THR A 28 -28.92 37.27 17.69
C THR A 28 -29.04 35.78 17.45
N SER A 29 -29.98 35.49 16.55
CA SER A 29 -30.40 34.21 16.00
C SER A 29 -29.28 33.23 15.68
N SER A 30 -29.49 32.00 16.09
CA SER A 30 -28.85 30.80 15.55
C SER A 30 -29.08 30.69 14.04
N THR A 31 -28.00 30.65 13.27
CA THR A 31 -28.01 29.97 11.97
C THR A 31 -26.90 28.92 12.03
N PRO A 32 -27.19 27.63 11.82
CA PRO A 32 -26.13 26.63 11.72
C PRO A 32 -25.28 26.96 10.48
N PRO A 33 -23.95 26.78 10.54
CA PRO A 33 -23.15 26.84 9.32
C PRO A 33 -23.63 25.75 8.37
N THR A 34 -24.01 26.16 7.17
CA THR A 34 -24.21 25.30 6.01
C THR A 34 -22.98 24.41 5.84
N PRO A 35 -23.10 23.08 5.59
CA PRO A 35 -21.96 22.27 5.20
C PRO A 35 -21.52 22.67 3.78
N THR A 36 -20.68 23.69 3.69
CA THR A 36 -20.00 24.07 2.45
C THR A 36 -18.68 23.33 2.40
N SER A 37 -18.70 22.16 1.78
CA SER A 37 -17.68 21.63 0.88
C SER A 37 -17.83 20.12 0.86
N THR A 38 -18.52 19.61 -0.15
CA THR A 38 -18.18 18.31 -0.70
C THR A 38 -16.70 18.38 -1.08
N GLU A 39 -15.81 18.00 -0.17
CA GLU A 39 -14.49 17.50 -0.56
C GLU A 39 -14.79 16.39 -1.56
N SER A 40 -14.50 16.67 -2.83
CA SER A 40 -14.37 15.65 -3.83
C SER A 40 -13.18 14.80 -3.38
N THR A 41 -13.47 13.81 -2.53
CA THR A 41 -12.52 12.76 -2.19
C THR A 41 -12.29 12.02 -3.50
N MET A 42 -11.21 12.37 -4.20
CA MET A 42 -10.67 11.54 -5.26
C MET A 42 -10.64 10.10 -4.74
N PRO A 43 -11.17 9.12 -5.50
CA PRO A 43 -11.19 7.74 -5.04
C PRO A 43 -9.76 7.33 -4.66
N GLU A 44 -9.61 6.74 -3.47
CA GLU A 44 -8.28 6.36 -2.95
C GLU A 44 -7.63 5.38 -3.92
N LYS A 45 -6.41 5.72 -4.38
CA LYS A 45 -5.68 4.89 -5.35
C LYS A 45 -5.29 3.56 -4.71
N VAL A 46 -5.44 2.46 -5.45
CA VAL A 46 -5.08 1.12 -4.99
C VAL A 46 -3.58 0.95 -4.97
N SER A 47 -3.07 0.34 -3.90
CA SER A 47 -1.66 0.00 -3.72
C SER A 47 -1.43 -1.51 -3.74
N VAL A 48 -0.39 -1.95 -4.45
CA VAL A 48 -0.09 -3.37 -4.73
C VAL A 48 1.36 -3.69 -4.42
N LEU A 49 1.60 -4.79 -3.71
CA LEU A 49 2.93 -5.33 -3.41
C LEU A 49 3.05 -6.77 -3.92
N PHE A 50 4.09 -7.04 -4.71
CA PHE A 50 4.38 -8.38 -5.21
C PHE A 50 5.45 -9.06 -4.36
N CYS A 51 5.24 -10.30 -3.93
CA CYS A 51 6.16 -10.98 -3.02
C CYS A 51 6.52 -12.40 -3.46
N CYS A 52 7.82 -12.62 -3.66
CA CYS A 52 8.41 -13.95 -3.90
C CYS A 52 9.39 -14.33 -2.78
N LEU A 53 10.26 -15.32 -2.98
CA LEU A 53 11.25 -15.70 -1.97
C LEU A 53 12.43 -14.71 -1.90
N GLY A 54 13.12 -14.49 -3.02
CA GLY A 54 14.39 -13.75 -3.08
C GLY A 54 14.29 -12.28 -3.51
N ASN A 55 13.16 -11.86 -4.10
CA ASN A 55 12.93 -10.54 -4.70
C ASN A 55 13.86 -10.14 -5.86
N ILE A 56 14.32 -11.12 -6.65
CA ILE A 56 15.14 -10.84 -7.84
C ILE A 56 14.52 -11.33 -9.16
N CYS A 57 13.70 -12.38 -9.14
CA CYS A 57 13.13 -12.97 -10.36
C CYS A 57 11.63 -12.67 -10.56
N ARG A 58 10.77 -13.33 -9.78
CA ARG A 58 9.30 -13.39 -10.03
C ARG A 58 8.55 -12.13 -9.63
N SER A 59 8.80 -11.62 -8.43
CA SER A 59 8.09 -10.43 -7.94
C SER A 59 8.54 -9.15 -8.63
N THR A 60 9.81 -9.08 -9.04
CA THR A 60 10.36 -7.99 -9.86
C THR A 60 9.79 -8.01 -11.27
N MET A 61 9.67 -9.20 -11.88
CA MET A 61 8.94 -9.38 -13.15
C MET A 61 7.51 -8.85 -13.04
N ALA A 62 6.78 -9.27 -12.01
CA ALA A 62 5.39 -8.85 -11.80
C ALA A 62 5.27 -7.34 -11.56
N GLU A 63 6.18 -6.75 -10.78
CA GLU A 63 6.20 -5.32 -10.54
C GLU A 63 6.47 -4.52 -11.82
N GLY A 64 7.48 -4.90 -12.60
CA GLY A 64 7.82 -4.22 -13.86
C GLY A 64 6.64 -4.22 -14.82
N VAL A 65 6.03 -5.39 -15.03
CA VAL A 65 4.81 -5.54 -15.85
C VAL A 65 3.66 -4.69 -15.32
N PHE A 66 3.37 -4.77 -14.02
CA PHE A 66 2.24 -4.06 -13.45
C PHE A 66 2.43 -2.55 -13.50
N ARG A 67 3.66 -2.06 -13.29
CA ARG A 67 4.00 -0.63 -13.39
C ARG A 67 3.86 -0.11 -14.80
N ASP A 68 4.33 -0.84 -15.83
CA ASP A 68 4.12 -0.44 -17.21
C ASP A 68 2.63 -0.33 -17.56
N MET A 69 1.84 -1.35 -17.18
CA MET A 69 0.40 -1.37 -17.43
C MET A 69 -0.33 -0.21 -16.72
N THR A 70 0.07 0.11 -15.49
CA THR A 70 -0.65 1.05 -14.64
C THR A 70 -0.14 2.48 -14.67
N GLY A 71 1.06 2.71 -15.21
CA GLY A 71 1.65 4.04 -15.37
C GLY A 71 0.98 4.89 -16.45
N LYS A 72 0.14 4.28 -17.29
CA LYS A 72 -0.59 4.91 -18.40
C LYS A 72 -2.10 4.90 -18.17
N ALA A 73 -2.81 5.72 -18.94
CA ALA A 73 -4.27 5.63 -18.99
C ALA A 73 -4.66 4.22 -19.45
N PRO A 74 -5.76 3.65 -18.94
CA PRO A 74 -6.76 4.24 -18.05
C PRO A 74 -6.48 4.11 -16.53
N TYR A 75 -5.36 3.51 -16.13
CA TYR A 75 -5.11 3.10 -14.73
C TYR A 75 -4.25 4.07 -13.90
N LYS A 76 -3.57 5.02 -14.55
CA LYS A 76 -2.65 6.00 -13.91
C LYS A 76 -3.23 6.71 -12.68
N ASP A 77 -4.52 7.02 -12.70
CA ASP A 77 -5.20 7.71 -11.60
C ASP A 77 -5.95 6.78 -10.64
N ARG A 78 -5.84 5.47 -10.83
CA ARG A 78 -6.52 4.44 -10.06
C ARG A 78 -5.57 3.56 -9.25
N VAL A 79 -4.34 3.40 -9.74
CA VAL A 79 -3.27 2.67 -9.05
C VAL A 79 -2.23 3.66 -8.57
N GLY A 80 -1.90 3.57 -7.29
CA GLY A 80 -0.96 4.45 -6.62
C GLY A 80 0.39 3.78 -6.49
N ARG A 81 0.64 3.20 -5.31
CA ARG A 81 1.93 2.57 -5.00
C ARG A 81 2.01 1.15 -5.54
N VAL A 82 3.05 0.86 -6.32
CA VAL A 82 3.41 -0.47 -6.78
C VAL A 82 4.85 -0.75 -6.36
N ASP A 83 5.11 -1.92 -5.80
CA ASP A 83 6.42 -2.31 -5.26
C ASP A 83 6.56 -3.85 -5.24
N SER A 84 7.75 -4.35 -4.94
CA SER A 84 8.00 -5.78 -4.72
C SER A 84 8.94 -6.07 -3.56
N CYS A 85 8.80 -7.26 -2.97
CA CYS A 85 9.62 -7.72 -1.85
C CYS A 85 9.84 -9.25 -1.83
N GLY A 86 10.66 -9.71 -0.89
CA GLY A 86 10.98 -11.11 -0.66
C GLY A 86 10.64 -11.58 0.75
N THR A 87 10.15 -12.81 0.92
CA THR A 87 9.94 -13.39 2.27
C THR A 87 11.26 -13.77 2.94
N GLY A 88 12.20 -14.32 2.16
CA GLY A 88 13.55 -14.68 2.60
C GLY A 88 14.53 -13.51 2.49
N ALA A 89 14.46 -12.79 1.37
CA ALA A 89 15.28 -11.62 1.03
C ALA A 89 16.80 -11.86 1.11
N TYR A 90 17.23 -13.04 0.65
CA TYR A 90 18.64 -13.43 0.55
C TYR A 90 19.50 -12.46 -0.28
N HIS A 91 18.86 -11.65 -1.14
CA HIS A 91 19.48 -10.74 -2.09
C HIS A 91 19.24 -9.27 -1.73
N THR A 92 19.02 -8.93 -0.46
CA THR A 92 18.67 -7.55 -0.09
C THR A 92 19.73 -6.55 -0.58
N GLY A 93 19.31 -5.58 -1.39
CA GLY A 93 20.17 -4.57 -2.01
C GLY A 93 20.57 -4.89 -3.46
N ASP A 94 20.47 -6.15 -3.88
CA ASP A 94 20.83 -6.56 -5.23
C ASP A 94 19.80 -6.05 -6.26
N SER A 95 20.26 -5.84 -7.49
CA SER A 95 19.38 -5.61 -8.64
C SER A 95 18.56 -6.87 -8.97
N PRO A 96 17.46 -6.74 -9.74
CA PRO A 96 16.76 -7.89 -10.29
C PRO A 96 17.71 -8.78 -11.10
N ASP A 97 17.36 -10.06 -11.22
CA ASP A 97 18.12 -11.01 -12.04
C ASP A 97 18.21 -10.49 -13.48
N ASP A 98 19.40 -10.57 -14.07
CA ASP A 98 19.66 -10.06 -15.43
C ASP A 98 18.70 -10.67 -16.46
N ARG A 99 18.23 -11.91 -16.26
CA ARG A 99 17.25 -12.55 -17.15
C ARG A 99 15.85 -11.96 -16.97
N THR A 100 15.47 -11.55 -15.76
CA THR A 100 14.24 -10.77 -15.55
C THR A 100 14.34 -9.44 -16.28
N MET A 101 15.45 -8.72 -16.13
CA MET A 101 15.66 -7.45 -16.81
C MET A 101 15.64 -7.60 -18.34
N ALA A 102 16.34 -8.60 -18.87
CA ALA A 102 16.39 -8.88 -20.32
C ALA A 102 15.00 -9.24 -20.88
N THR A 103 14.20 -10.02 -20.15
CA THR A 103 12.83 -10.33 -20.57
C THR A 103 11.96 -9.08 -20.54
N LEU A 104 12.03 -8.24 -19.48
CA LEU A 104 11.27 -6.99 -19.42
C LEU A 104 11.64 -6.05 -20.59
N GLU A 105 12.93 -5.91 -20.88
CA GLU A 105 13.45 -5.11 -21.99
C GLU A 105 12.98 -5.65 -23.35
N ALA A 106 13.00 -6.97 -23.55
CA ALA A 106 12.50 -7.60 -24.78
C ALA A 106 11.01 -7.31 -25.04
N HIS A 107 10.25 -6.98 -23.99
CA HIS A 107 8.84 -6.58 -24.06
C HIS A 107 8.63 -5.06 -23.95
N GLY A 108 9.69 -4.26 -24.09
CA GLY A 108 9.64 -2.79 -24.14
C GLY A 108 9.64 -2.08 -22.78
N ILE A 109 9.77 -2.81 -21.67
CA ILE A 109 9.84 -2.24 -20.32
C ILE A 109 11.32 -1.98 -19.99
N THR A 110 11.78 -0.77 -20.29
CA THR A 110 13.21 -0.40 -20.24
C THR A 110 13.59 0.54 -19.09
N ASP A 111 12.61 1.12 -18.40
CA ASP A 111 12.80 2.07 -17.31
C ASP A 111 12.62 1.44 -15.91
N TYR A 112 12.53 0.10 -15.84
CA TYR A 112 12.37 -0.62 -14.58
C TYR A 112 13.67 -0.64 -13.78
N GLN A 113 13.59 -0.16 -12.54
CA GLN A 113 14.68 -0.21 -11.57
C GLN A 113 14.12 -0.66 -10.24
N HIS A 114 14.84 -1.56 -9.58
CA HIS A 114 14.48 -2.07 -8.26
C HIS A 114 15.74 -2.46 -7.49
N ALA A 115 15.63 -2.44 -6.16
CA ALA A 115 16.63 -3.03 -5.27
C ALA A 115 15.89 -4.01 -4.38
N ALA A 116 16.33 -5.27 -4.41
CA ALA A 116 15.68 -6.34 -3.69
C ALA A 116 15.60 -6.02 -2.20
N ARG A 117 14.46 -6.31 -1.58
CA ARG A 117 14.18 -6.00 -0.17
C ARG A 117 13.36 -7.08 0.50
N LYS A 118 13.45 -7.13 1.82
CA LYS A 118 12.61 -7.98 2.64
C LYS A 118 11.23 -7.38 2.85
N VAL A 119 10.22 -8.25 2.92
CA VAL A 119 8.90 -7.88 3.43
C VAL A 119 9.03 -7.40 4.88
N SER A 120 8.32 -6.33 5.20
CA SER A 120 8.28 -5.70 6.52
C SER A 120 6.85 -5.74 7.09
N LEU A 121 6.72 -5.65 8.41
CA LEU A 121 5.39 -5.57 9.04
C LEU A 121 4.61 -4.30 8.64
N LYS A 122 5.30 -3.23 8.23
CA LYS A 122 4.68 -1.98 7.75
C LYS A 122 4.05 -2.14 6.38
N ASP A 123 4.52 -3.09 5.57
CA ASP A 123 3.94 -3.34 4.24
C ASP A 123 2.46 -3.71 4.35
N PHE A 124 2.08 -4.47 5.38
CA PHE A 124 0.68 -4.86 5.62
C PHE A 124 -0.24 -3.68 5.98
N ASP A 125 0.31 -2.59 6.51
CA ASP A 125 -0.44 -1.36 6.79
C ASP A 125 -0.43 -0.41 5.58
N THR A 126 0.58 -0.53 4.71
CA THR A 126 0.82 0.40 3.59
C THR A 126 0.05 -0.01 2.35
N PHE A 127 0.05 -1.30 2.01
CA PHE A 127 -0.50 -1.84 0.77
C PHE A 127 -1.91 -2.39 0.96
N ASP A 128 -2.76 -2.24 -0.06
CA ASP A 128 -4.11 -2.80 -0.06
C ASP A 128 -4.09 -4.28 -0.48
N TYR A 129 -3.18 -4.63 -1.39
CA TYR A 129 -3.00 -6.00 -1.88
C TYR A 129 -1.54 -6.44 -1.76
N ILE A 130 -1.32 -7.63 -1.22
CA ILE A 130 -0.02 -8.31 -1.22
C ILE A 130 -0.19 -9.64 -1.96
N PHE A 131 0.45 -9.74 -3.11
CA PHE A 131 0.36 -10.91 -3.98
C PHE A 131 1.55 -11.83 -3.81
N ALA A 132 1.27 -13.06 -3.36
CA ALA A 132 2.25 -14.13 -3.26
C ALA A 132 2.41 -14.85 -4.61
N MET A 133 3.66 -15.14 -4.99
CA MET A 133 3.95 -15.85 -6.26
C MET A 133 3.64 -17.34 -6.19
N ASP A 134 3.81 -17.97 -5.03
CA ASP A 134 3.51 -19.37 -4.79
C ASP A 134 2.91 -19.60 -3.40
N ARG A 135 2.54 -20.85 -3.11
CA ARG A 135 1.89 -21.24 -1.84
C ARG A 135 2.82 -21.12 -0.63
N SER A 136 4.13 -21.27 -0.81
CA SER A 136 5.10 -21.09 0.27
C SER A 136 5.23 -19.62 0.65
N ASN A 137 5.30 -18.74 -0.36
CA ASN A 137 5.28 -17.29 -0.13
C ASN A 137 3.98 -16.85 0.55
N LEU A 138 2.83 -17.40 0.14
CA LEU A 138 1.55 -17.11 0.78
C LEU A 138 1.56 -17.50 2.25
N SER A 139 1.98 -18.74 2.55
CA SER A 139 2.06 -19.24 3.93
C SER A 139 2.96 -18.37 4.82
N ASP A 140 4.11 -17.93 4.30
CA ASP A 140 5.01 -17.02 5.02
C ASP A 140 4.37 -15.65 5.28
N LEU A 141 3.71 -15.06 4.28
CA LEU A 141 3.03 -13.77 4.42
C LEU A 141 1.85 -13.85 5.39
N GLU A 142 1.06 -14.92 5.35
CA GLU A 142 -0.04 -15.14 6.29
C GLU A 142 0.48 -15.30 7.72
N ARG A 143 1.60 -16.02 7.90
CA ARG A 143 2.26 -16.14 9.21
C ARG A 143 2.70 -14.78 9.76
N LEU A 144 3.25 -13.91 8.90
CA LEU A 144 3.60 -12.54 9.29
C LEU A 144 2.34 -11.71 9.59
N LYS A 145 1.30 -11.80 8.75
CA LYS A 145 0.03 -11.08 8.94
C LYS A 145 -0.66 -11.43 10.26
N ARG A 146 -0.52 -12.66 10.77
CA ARG A 146 -1.08 -13.02 12.09
C ARG A 146 -0.55 -12.16 13.24
N SER A 147 0.62 -11.55 13.10
CA SER A 147 1.14 -10.58 14.08
C SER A 147 0.55 -9.16 13.93
N LYS A 148 -0.32 -8.97 12.94
CA LYS A 148 -0.92 -7.70 12.51
C LYS A 148 -2.41 -7.89 12.14
N PRO A 149 -3.27 -8.24 13.11
CA PRO A 149 -4.68 -8.55 12.83
C PRO A 149 -5.46 -7.37 12.22
N ASP A 150 -5.10 -6.14 12.58
CA ASP A 150 -5.78 -4.91 12.14
C ASP A 150 -5.21 -4.35 10.82
N ALA A 151 -4.26 -5.03 10.18
CA ALA A 151 -3.66 -4.57 8.94
C ALA A 151 -4.65 -4.64 7.77
N LYS A 152 -4.67 -3.57 6.95
CA LYS A 152 -5.60 -3.45 5.81
C LYS A 152 -5.31 -4.40 4.65
N ALA A 153 -4.06 -4.83 4.49
CA ALA A 153 -3.64 -5.61 3.32
C ALA A 153 -4.42 -6.93 3.14
N LYS A 154 -4.98 -7.13 1.94
CA LYS A 154 -5.46 -8.44 1.48
C LYS A 154 -4.27 -9.24 0.95
N VAL A 155 -3.95 -10.35 1.62
CA VAL A 155 -2.87 -11.27 1.22
C VAL A 155 -3.51 -12.43 0.46
N MET A 156 -3.03 -12.71 -0.75
CA MET A 156 -3.54 -13.80 -1.59
C MET A 156 -2.53 -14.23 -2.66
N LEU A 157 -2.78 -15.36 -3.33
CA LEU A 157 -1.98 -15.76 -4.50
C LEU A 157 -2.20 -14.80 -5.66
N PHE A 158 -1.13 -14.43 -6.36
CA PHE A 158 -1.27 -13.64 -7.57
C PHE A 158 -2.06 -14.39 -8.65
N GLY A 159 -1.80 -15.69 -8.77
CA GLY A 159 -2.46 -16.55 -9.75
C GLY A 159 -3.93 -16.86 -9.45
N GLU A 160 -4.56 -16.27 -8.42
CA GLU A 160 -6.03 -16.24 -8.35
C GLU A 160 -6.63 -15.50 -9.55
N PHE A 161 -5.88 -14.56 -10.13
CA PHE A 161 -6.25 -13.84 -11.35
C PHE A 161 -5.81 -14.58 -12.62
N SER A 162 -5.71 -15.91 -12.59
CA SER A 162 -5.33 -16.71 -13.76
C SER A 162 -6.35 -16.67 -14.90
N GLY A 163 -7.63 -16.50 -14.56
CA GLY A 163 -8.74 -16.63 -15.52
C GLY A 163 -9.05 -18.09 -15.90
N THR A 164 -8.40 -19.08 -15.28
CA THR A 164 -8.58 -20.51 -15.59
C THR A 164 -9.53 -21.23 -14.62
N GLY A 165 -10.19 -20.49 -13.72
CA GLY A 165 -11.08 -21.03 -12.68
C GLY A 165 -10.35 -21.72 -11.53
N LYS A 166 -9.00 -21.78 -11.56
CA LYS A 166 -8.16 -22.27 -10.47
C LYS A 166 -6.96 -21.35 -10.26
N ALA A 167 -6.57 -21.18 -9.00
CA ALA A 167 -5.39 -20.40 -8.67
C ALA A 167 -4.12 -21.08 -9.22
N GLU A 168 -3.40 -20.36 -10.07
CA GLU A 168 -2.09 -20.77 -10.56
C GLU A 168 -0.97 -20.31 -9.61
N ILE A 169 0.20 -20.91 -9.73
CA ILE A 169 1.44 -20.41 -9.13
C ILE A 169 2.35 -19.87 -10.23
N VAL A 170 3.15 -18.87 -9.89
CA VAL A 170 4.28 -18.44 -10.73
C VAL A 170 5.48 -19.31 -10.36
N SER A 171 5.74 -20.31 -11.20
CA SER A 171 6.87 -21.24 -11.00
C SER A 171 8.19 -20.48 -10.94
N ASP A 172 9.12 -20.92 -10.09
CA ASP A 172 10.42 -20.27 -9.96
C ASP A 172 11.27 -20.48 -11.22
N PRO A 173 11.61 -19.43 -11.99
CA PRO A 173 12.36 -19.56 -13.22
C PRO A 173 13.87 -19.66 -13.00
N TYR A 174 14.35 -19.53 -11.76
CA TYR A 174 15.77 -19.39 -11.44
C TYR A 174 16.63 -20.51 -12.05
N TYR A 175 16.10 -21.74 -12.07
CA TYR A 175 16.74 -22.93 -12.67
C TYR A 175 16.19 -23.31 -14.06
N GLY A 176 15.21 -22.58 -14.59
CA GLY A 176 14.45 -22.93 -15.79
C GLY A 176 14.99 -22.33 -17.10
N GLY A 177 16.10 -21.59 -17.06
CA GLY A 177 16.62 -20.88 -18.24
C GLY A 177 15.64 -19.84 -18.79
N HIS A 178 15.88 -19.35 -20.01
CA HIS A 178 15.12 -18.23 -20.60
C HIS A 178 13.61 -18.51 -20.72
N GLN A 179 13.21 -19.74 -21.09
CA GLN A 179 11.79 -20.11 -21.19
C GLN A 179 11.03 -19.98 -19.87
N GLY A 180 11.71 -20.19 -18.74
CA GLY A 180 11.11 -19.99 -17.42
C GLY A 180 10.76 -18.52 -17.16
N PHE A 181 11.64 -17.60 -17.56
CA PHE A 181 11.43 -16.16 -17.39
C PHE A 181 10.33 -15.65 -18.31
N GLU A 182 10.28 -16.13 -19.55
CA GLU A 182 9.22 -15.78 -20.49
C GLU A 182 7.85 -16.24 -19.97
N LYS A 183 7.75 -17.47 -19.47
CA LYS A 183 6.51 -17.96 -18.84
C LYS A 183 6.11 -17.14 -17.62
N ALA A 184 7.08 -16.72 -16.80
CA ALA A 184 6.79 -15.86 -15.64
C ALA A 184 6.27 -14.48 -16.08
N TYR A 185 6.80 -13.93 -17.18
CA TYR A 185 6.30 -12.71 -17.80
C TYR A 185 4.86 -12.86 -18.32
N GLU A 186 4.58 -13.91 -19.09
CA GLU A 186 3.23 -14.20 -19.61
C GLU A 186 2.21 -14.33 -18.48
N GLN A 187 2.57 -15.06 -17.41
CA GLN A 187 1.73 -15.17 -16.22
C GLN A 187 1.54 -13.82 -15.53
N ALA A 188 2.60 -13.04 -15.34
CA ALA A 188 2.52 -11.71 -14.73
C ALA A 188 1.61 -10.77 -15.52
N MET A 189 1.75 -10.74 -16.85
CA MET A 189 0.93 -9.94 -17.74
C MET A 189 -0.55 -10.33 -17.65
N ARG A 190 -0.84 -11.62 -17.79
CA ARG A 190 -2.22 -12.14 -17.74
C ARG A 190 -2.88 -11.89 -16.39
N PHE A 191 -2.18 -12.16 -15.29
CA PHE A 191 -2.71 -11.98 -13.94
C PHE A 191 -2.94 -10.50 -13.63
N SER A 192 -2.01 -9.62 -14.05
CA SER A 192 -2.15 -8.16 -13.95
C SER A 192 -3.39 -7.66 -14.68
N LYS A 193 -3.56 -8.06 -15.94
CA LYS A 193 -4.72 -7.69 -16.77
C LYS A 193 -6.03 -8.12 -16.13
N ASN A 194 -6.10 -9.36 -15.65
CA ASN A 194 -7.31 -9.90 -15.01
C ASN A 194 -7.61 -9.22 -13.68
N PHE A 195 -6.59 -8.94 -12.85
CA PHE A 195 -6.76 -8.19 -11.62
C PHE A 195 -7.28 -6.77 -11.88
N LEU A 196 -6.71 -6.06 -12.86
CA LEU A 196 -7.15 -4.71 -13.21
C LEU A 196 -8.60 -4.69 -13.74
N LYS A 197 -8.99 -5.69 -14.53
CA LYS A 197 -10.36 -5.84 -15.01
C LYS A 197 -11.35 -6.14 -13.89
N ASP A 198 -10.99 -7.02 -12.96
CA ASP A 198 -11.81 -7.34 -11.79
C ASP A 198 -11.94 -6.13 -10.85
N LYS A 199 -10.84 -5.40 -10.65
CA LYS A 199 -10.78 -4.29 -9.71
C LYS A 199 -11.43 -3.01 -10.24
N PHE A 200 -11.38 -2.77 -11.55
CA PHE A 200 -11.90 -1.59 -12.23
C PHE A 200 -12.79 -1.99 -13.41
N PRO A 201 -13.94 -2.64 -13.17
CA PRO A 201 -14.81 -3.14 -14.23
C PRO A 201 -15.42 -2.04 -15.11
N GLU A 202 -15.50 -0.81 -14.61
CA GLU A 202 -15.98 0.36 -15.35
C GLU A 202 -14.99 0.90 -16.38
N VAL A 203 -13.75 0.40 -16.37
CA VAL A 203 -12.73 0.77 -17.33
C VAL A 203 -12.89 -0.11 -18.57
N GLU A 204 -13.50 0.45 -19.61
CA GLU A 204 -13.47 -0.15 -20.94
C GLU A 204 -12.03 -0.12 -21.46
N VAL A 205 -11.36 -1.27 -21.39
CA VAL A 205 -10.10 -1.46 -22.11
C VAL A 205 -10.50 -1.62 -23.58
N GLU A 206 -10.26 -0.59 -24.39
CA GLU A 206 -10.33 -0.74 -25.85
C GLU A 206 -9.44 -1.93 -26.22
N SER A 207 -10.08 -3.03 -26.62
CA SER A 207 -9.37 -4.20 -27.13
C SER A 207 -8.76 -3.79 -28.47
N GLU A 208 -7.43 -3.65 -28.50
CA GLU A 208 -6.70 -3.56 -29.77
C GLU A 208 -7.12 -4.74 -30.65
N ASN A 209 -7.60 -4.38 -31.84
CA ASN A 209 -8.18 -5.25 -32.86
C ASN A 209 -7.12 -5.64 -33.88
#